data_AF-A0A660M2T2-F1
#
_entry.id   AF-A0A660M2T2-F1
#
_cell.length_a   1.000
_cell.length_b   1.000
_cell.length_c   1.000
_cell.angle_alpha   90.00
_cell.angle_beta   90.00
_cell.angle_gamma   90.00
#
_symmetry.space_group_name_H-M   'P 1'
#
loop_
_entity.id
_entity.type
_entity.pdbx_description
1 polymer ?
#
loop_
_entity_poly.entity_id
_entity_poly.type
_entity_poly.pdbx_seq_one_letter_code
_entity_poly.pdbx_strand_id
1 'polypeptide(L)' 'MKDIFLDTITHLASNNDVLGLTKMRKIFEGLIANDICFDDVSLIELTELIDEIISVTNANKLPVKIDTLPIYKLIKDN' A
#
# COMPACT_ATOMS: atom_id res chain seq x y z
N MET A 1 4.41 0.14 14.05
CA MET A 1 4.81 0.95 12.86
C MET A 1 4.11 0.45 11.61
N LYS A 2 4.06 -0.88 11.37
CA LYS A 2 3.25 -1.53 10.32
C LYS A 2 1.81 -1.03 10.21
N ASP A 3 1.11 -0.97 11.34
CA ASP A 3 -0.28 -0.50 11.39
C ASP A 3 -0.45 0.92 10.86
N ILE A 4 0.50 1.82 11.13
CA ILE A 4 0.46 3.21 10.67
C ILE A 4 0.53 3.27 9.14
N PHE A 5 1.39 2.46 8.52
CA PHE A 5 1.48 2.41 7.06
C PHE A 5 0.20 1.83 6.47
N LEU A 6 -0.32 0.73 7.01
CA LEU A 6 -1.56 0.11 6.55
C LEU A 6 -2.78 1.04 6.73
N ASP A 7 -2.87 1.75 7.86
CA ASP A 7 -3.93 2.72 8.14
C ASP A 7 -3.88 3.87 7.13
N THR A 8 -2.68 4.35 6.82
CA THR A 8 -2.50 5.41 5.81
C THR A 8 -2.91 4.91 4.42
N ILE A 9 -2.48 3.72 4.00
CA ILE A 9 -2.88 3.15 2.71
C ILE A 9 -4.41 2.95 2.67
N THR A 10 -5.01 2.46 3.76
CA THR A 10 -6.46 2.27 3.89
C THR A 10 -7.23 3.57 3.77
N HIS A 11 -6.73 4.63 4.41
CA HIS A 11 -7.31 5.96 4.30
C HIS A 11 -7.26 6.50 2.87
N LEU A 12 -6.11 6.38 2.19
CA LEU A 12 -5.96 6.84 0.82
C LEU A 12 -6.83 6.05 -0.16
N ALA A 13 -6.88 4.72 -0.02
CA ALA A 13 -7.72 3.83 -0.84
C ALA A 13 -9.22 4.14 -0.68
N SER A 14 -9.66 4.38 0.55
CA SER A 14 -11.06 4.71 0.85
C SER A 14 -11.49 6.06 0.29
N ASN A 15 -10.54 6.98 0.09
CA ASN A 15 -10.77 8.28 -0.53
C ASN A 15 -10.48 8.30 -2.04
N ASN A 16 -10.15 7.16 -2.64
CA ASN A 16 -9.78 7.06 -4.06
C ASN A 16 -8.58 7.95 -4.44
N ASP A 17 -7.68 8.24 -3.49
CA ASP A 17 -6.56 9.15 -3.67
C ASP A 17 -5.35 8.43 -4.32
N VAL A 18 -5.46 8.21 -5.63
CA VAL A 18 -4.40 7.59 -6.45
C VAL A 18 -3.10 8.38 -6.42
N LEU A 19 -3.17 9.72 -6.33
CA LEU A 19 -1.98 10.57 -6.25
C LEU A 19 -1.27 10.40 -4.91
N GLY A 20 -2.01 10.35 -3.81
CA GLY A 20 -1.50 10.04 -2.47
C GLY A 20 -0.85 8.65 -2.42
N LEU A 21 -1.53 7.64 -2.96
CA LEU A 21 -1.00 6.27 -3.08
C LEU A 21 0.31 6.25 -3.88
N THR A 22 0.35 6.92 -5.04
CA THR A 22 1.54 7.00 -5.88
C THR A 22 2.71 7.69 -5.16
N LYS A 23 2.45 8.75 -4.38
CA LYS A 23 3.48 9.42 -3.56
C LYS A 23 4.03 8.47 -2.50
N MET A 24 3.16 7.74 -1.81
CA MET A 24 3.55 6.78 -0.78
C MET A 24 4.40 5.64 -1.36
N ARG A 25 4.00 5.10 -2.51
CA ARG A 25 4.78 4.10 -3.27
C ARG A 25 6.20 4.58 -3.56
N LYS A 26 6.35 5.82 -4.06
CA LYS A 26 7.68 6.40 -4.36
C LYS A 26 8.55 6.60 -3.12
N ILE A 27 7.93 6.93 -1.98
CA ILE A 27 8.65 7.01 -0.70
C ILE A 27 9.23 5.64 -0.36
N PHE A 28 8.42 4.58 -0.44
CA PHE A 28 8.87 3.20 -0.17
C PHE A 28 9.94 2.72 -1.15
N GLU A 29 9.79 2.99 -2.45
CA GLU A 29 10.86 2.71 -3.43
C GLU A 29 12.16 3.42 -3.08
N GLY A 30 12.09 4.68 -2.63
CA GLY A 30 13.25 5.42 -2.16
C GLY A 30 13.90 4.77 -0.94
N LEU A 31 13.12 4.31 0.03
CA LEU A 31 13.64 3.62 1.21
C LEU A 31 14.31 2.29 0.84
N ILE A 32 13.67 1.49 -0.03
CA ILE A 32 14.23 0.23 -0.56
C ILE A 32 15.55 0.49 -1.29
N ALA A 33 15.59 1.50 -2.17
CA ALA A 33 16.79 1.83 -2.93
C ALA A 33 17.96 2.36 -2.07
N ASN A 34 17.69 2.76 -0.83
CA ASN A 34 18.69 3.18 0.16
C ASN A 34 18.96 2.10 1.22
N ASP A 35 18.54 0.85 0.98
CA ASP A 35 18.70 -0.29 1.90
C ASP A 35 18.14 -0.03 3.31
N ILE A 36 17.07 0.78 3.41
CA ILE A 36 16.39 1.04 4.68
C ILE A 36 15.38 -0.09 4.94
N CYS A 37 15.63 -0.88 5.97
CA CYS A 37 14.78 -1.96 6.42
C CYS A 37 14.08 -1.62 7.74
N PHE A 38 12.88 -2.17 7.94
CA PHE A 38 12.14 -2.14 9.20
C PHE A 38 11.88 -3.57 9.64
N ASP A 39 12.10 -3.87 10.91
CA ASP A 39 12.06 -5.25 11.43
C ASP A 39 10.70 -5.93 11.23
N ASP A 40 9.60 -5.17 11.27
CA ASP A 40 8.23 -5.68 11.20
C ASP A 40 7.47 -5.30 9.92
N VAL A 41 8.16 -4.72 8.91
CA VAL A 41 7.50 -4.19 7.71
C VAL A 41 8.27 -4.54 6.44
N SER A 42 7.64 -5.34 5.59
CA SER A 42 8.10 -5.53 4.22
C SER A 42 7.65 -4.35 3.35
N LEU A 43 8.60 -3.46 3.02
CA LEU A 43 8.35 -2.35 2.11
C LEU A 43 7.96 -2.83 0.70
N ILE A 44 8.46 -3.99 0.29
CA ILE A 44 8.13 -4.61 -1.00
C ILE A 44 6.64 -4.99 -1.02
N GLU A 45 6.17 -5.72 -0.01
CA GLU A 45 4.75 -6.11 0.05
C GLU A 45 3.84 -4.88 0.13
N LEU A 46 4.25 -3.82 0.85
CA LEU A 46 3.49 -2.56 0.87
C LEU A 46 3.44 -1.87 -0.50
N THR A 47 4.52 -1.92 -1.29
CA THR A 47 4.50 -1.38 -2.66
C THR A 47 3.59 -2.19 -3.57
N GLU A 48 3.59 -3.52 -3.47
CA GLU A 48 2.71 -4.40 -4.23
C GLU A 48 1.23 -4.16 -3.88
N LEU A 49 0.92 -3.95 -2.60
CA LEU A 49 -0.43 -3.56 -2.17
C LEU A 49 -0.88 -2.25 -2.79
N ILE A 50 -0.02 -1.24 -2.82
CA ILE A 50 -0.36 0.05 -3.44
C ILE A 50 -0.61 -0.13 -4.95
N ASP A 51 0.21 -0.91 -5.64
CA ASP A 51 0.05 -1.17 -7.07
C ASP A 51 -1.28 -1.89 -7.38
N GLU A 52 -1.67 -2.86 -6.56
CA GLU A 52 -2.96 -3.53 -6.69
C GLU A 52 -4.12 -2.55 -6.46
N ILE A 53 -4.08 -1.73 -5.41
CA ILE A 53 -5.12 -0.73 -5.14
C ILE A 53 -5.26 0.24 -6.30
N ILE A 54 -4.15 0.76 -6.84
CA ILE A 54 -4.17 1.69 -7.98
C ILE A 54 -4.77 1.01 -9.22
N SER A 55 -4.40 -0.23 -9.50
CA SER A 55 -4.94 -1.01 -10.62
C SER A 55 -6.47 -1.18 -10.51
N VAL A 56 -6.95 -1.63 -9.35
CA VAL A 56 -8.39 -1.85 -9.09
C VAL A 56 -9.16 -0.52 -9.10
N THR A 57 -8.58 0.53 -8.52
CA THR A 57 -9.15 1.89 -8.50
C THR A 57 -9.34 2.42 -9.92
N ASN A 58 -8.31 2.30 -10.76
CA ASN A 58 -8.37 2.76 -12.15
C ASN A 58 -9.38 1.96 -12.99
N ALA A 59 -9.53 0.66 -12.72
CA ALA A 59 -10.51 -0.19 -13.38
C ALA A 59 -11.96 0.13 -12.98
N ASN A 60 -12.21 0.39 -11.70
CA ASN A 60 -13.57 0.46 -11.15
C ASN A 60 -14.07 1.88 -10.81
N LYS A 61 -13.20 2.90 -10.80
CA LYS A 61 -13.48 4.30 -10.42
C LYS A 61 -14.21 4.45 -9.07
N LEU A 62 -14.10 3.46 -8.19
CA LEU A 62 -14.75 3.42 -6.89
C LEU A 62 -13.69 3.16 -5.80
N PRO A 63 -13.94 3.64 -4.57
CA PRO A 63 -13.08 3.35 -3.43
C PRO A 63 -12.85 1.85 -3.25
N VAL A 64 -11.58 1.47 -3.03
CA VAL A 64 -11.18 0.07 -2.86
C VAL A 64 -11.17 -0.29 -1.38
N LYS A 65 -11.84 -1.38 -1.04
CA LYS A 65 -11.79 -1.98 0.30
C LYS A 65 -10.58 -2.93 0.37
N ILE A 66 -9.55 -2.52 1.09
CA ILE A 66 -8.26 -3.23 1.12
C ILE A 66 -8.38 -4.66 1.67
N ASP A 67 -9.28 -4.91 2.62
CA ASP A 67 -9.54 -6.24 3.19
C ASP A 67 -10.06 -7.27 2.17
N THR A 68 -10.53 -6.80 1.00
CA THR A 68 -10.96 -7.65 -0.11
C THR A 68 -9.83 -8.00 -1.08
N LEU A 69 -8.66 -7.36 -0.95
CA LEU A 69 -7.53 -7.58 -1.84
C LEU A 69 -6.73 -8.82 -1.42
N PRO A 70 -6.39 -9.72 -2.35
CA PRO A 70 -5.55 -10.89 -2.08
C PRO A 70 -4.24 -10.56 -1.36
N ILE A 71 -3.51 -9.52 -1.81
CA ILE A 71 -2.19 -9.19 -1.26
C ILE A 71 -2.25 -8.72 0.21
N TYR A 72 -3.36 -8.11 0.63
CA TYR A 72 -3.49 -7.59 2.00
C TYR A 72 -3.40 -8.69 3.05
N LYS A 73 -3.87 -9.90 2.74
CA LYS A 73 -3.79 -11.05 3.65
C LYS A 73 -2.33 -11.45 3.91
N LEU A 74 -1.51 -11.45 2.87
CA LEU A 74 -0.08 -11.78 2.98
C LEU A 74 0.66 -10.82 3.91
N ILE A 75 0.29 -9.53 3.86
CA ILE A 75 0.90 -8.53 4.73
C ILE A 75 0.48 -8.72 6.19
N LYS A 76 -0.74 -9.18 6.48
CA LYS A 76 -1.24 -9.36 7.85
C LYS A 76 -0.73 -10.63 8.54
N ASP A 77 -0.37 -11.65 7.77
CA ASP A 77 0.01 -12.96 8.31
C ASP A 77 1.52 -13.08 8.63
N ASN A 78 2.32 -12.05 8.30
CA ASN A 78 3.73 -11.87 8.68
C ASN A 78 3.89 -11.01 9.94
#